data_AF-A0A2K6EKJ9-F1
#
_entry.id   AF-A0A2K6EKJ9-F1
#
_cell.length_a   1.000
_cell.length_b   1.000
_cell.length_c   1.000
_cell.angle_alpha   90.00
_cell.angle_beta   90.00
_cell.angle_gamma   90.00
#
_symmetry.space_group_name_H-M   'P 1'
#
loop_
_entity.id
_entity.type
_entity.pdbx_description
1 polymer ?
#
loop_
_entity_poly.entity_id
_entity_poly.type
_entity_poly.pdbx_seq_one_letter_code
_entity_poly.pdbx_strand_id
1 'polypeptide(L)'
;FLDTYLKCTVFNRNCEECKEIRKNSEEDQVPHPPLLPSKVDLQQVTIIPHDEWKRIQDSLDSLTREAACLRAERKAKKEMHFRSQEVVKHWTNTYAGMKEQKLEAKKKRDEEIEAERQILDVEEAIHKQGERKKAIENAKQYQFYQTERVKNFHSGLLLSRVMKERDAQIEFQKSKIKSDKKWEEQLKLNVEKAVKEEQEKAEKRYRERVALAQDHLKHMVFCYRLMEERRERINNFLSELMKEKLDNEDLIIARDIAEAEAEWEKREGEKYEKNKAELKAIAEYRATVMKNKEEEERQRKIEAQEQLLAVMKADQIFWEHEKEKKRKADKEHREVQDFHIQQMAKNKVNAKEAKQAELDYCRLTEALAVEKEKEFQDYAREVIELESETTNKYIYPLVKAVQEGPGGGCGPVFVDRGGLRPSYQANDITGVQLPFYNSQGSKYSFQKSKGRLGFTW
;
A
#
# COMPACT_ATOMS: atom_id res chain seq x y z
N PHE A 1 46.28 9.17 21.00
CA PHE A 1 45.81 7.95 20.34
C PHE A 1 44.64 8.34 19.46
N LEU A 2 44.89 8.35 18.14
CA LEU A 2 43.97 8.44 17.01
C LEU A 2 42.94 9.59 17.01
N ASP A 3 43.28 10.58 16.18
CA ASP A 3 42.52 11.77 15.85
C ASP A 3 41.18 11.49 15.18
N THR A 4 40.18 12.10 15.78
CA THR A 4 38.90 12.51 15.23
C THR A 4 39.07 13.51 14.09
N TYR A 5 38.51 13.21 12.91
CA TYR A 5 38.30 14.20 11.85
C TYR A 5 36.81 14.30 11.50
N LEU A 6 36.13 15.25 12.14
CA LEU A 6 34.93 15.90 11.62
C LEU A 6 34.67 17.19 12.40
N LYS A 7 35.01 18.36 11.82
CA LYS A 7 34.04 19.40 11.43
C LYS A 7 34.69 20.76 11.10
N CYS A 8 34.00 21.42 10.17
CA CYS A 8 33.92 22.86 9.91
C CYS A 8 35.01 23.52 9.06
N THR A 9 34.65 23.66 7.78
CA THR A 9 34.59 24.96 7.09
C THR A 9 34.38 26.15 8.03
N VAL A 10 35.21 27.19 7.98
CA VAL A 10 34.92 28.59 7.53
C VAL A 10 36.26 29.35 7.44
N PHE A 11 36.32 30.34 6.53
CA PHE A 11 37.24 31.48 6.47
C PHE A 11 38.51 31.37 5.62
N ASN A 12 38.33 31.73 4.34
CA ASN A 12 39.10 32.77 3.64
C ASN A 12 40.33 33.31 4.39
N ARG A 13 41.53 32.92 3.92
CA ARG A 13 42.75 33.74 3.96
C ARG A 13 43.78 33.13 3.01
N ASN A 14 44.36 34.02 2.20
CA ASN A 14 45.47 33.80 1.30
C ASN A 14 46.56 32.92 1.92
N CYS A 15 46.99 31.89 1.19
CA CYS A 15 48.29 31.26 1.43
C CYS A 15 48.97 31.04 0.08
N GLU A 16 50.10 31.72 -0.07
CA GLU A 16 51.04 31.65 -1.17
C GLU A 16 51.68 30.27 -1.20
N GLU A 17 51.15 29.32 -1.97
CA GLU A 17 51.87 28.06 -2.22
C GLU A 17 51.35 27.29 -3.45
N CYS A 18 51.03 28.03 -4.52
CA CYS A 18 50.73 27.47 -5.84
C CYS A 18 51.46 28.26 -6.94
N LYS A 19 52.77 28.48 -6.77
CA LYS A 19 53.65 29.14 -7.75
C LYS A 19 55.02 28.46 -7.94
N GLU A 20 55.09 27.14 -7.76
CA GLU A 20 56.12 26.28 -8.35
C GLU A 20 55.34 25.07 -8.86
N ILE A 21 55.13 24.82 -10.16
CA ILE A 21 56.09 24.24 -11.11
C ILE A 21 55.59 24.64 -12.51
N ARG A 22 55.97 25.83 -12.95
CA ARG A 22 55.91 26.27 -14.36
C ARG A 22 57.17 27.10 -14.61
N LYS A 23 58.29 26.40 -14.72
CA LYS A 23 59.56 26.86 -15.28
C LYS A 23 60.42 25.62 -15.49
N ASN A 24 60.85 25.43 -16.72
CA ASN A 24 61.91 24.56 -17.25
C ASN A 24 61.51 24.10 -18.65
N SER A 25 61.34 25.09 -19.53
CA SER A 25 61.57 24.95 -20.96
C SER A 25 62.36 26.18 -21.37
N GLU A 26 63.53 26.33 -20.74
CA GLU A 26 64.61 27.15 -21.25
C GLU A 26 65.38 26.28 -22.24
N GLU A 27 65.60 26.86 -23.41
CA GLU A 27 66.39 26.33 -24.50
C GLU A 27 67.84 26.15 -24.02
N ASP A 28 68.21 24.93 -23.62
CA ASP A 28 69.61 24.56 -23.47
C ASP A 28 70.23 24.44 -24.88
N GLN A 29 70.68 25.58 -25.40
CA GLN A 29 71.72 25.61 -26.43
C GLN A 29 73.00 25.03 -25.81
N VAL A 30 73.18 23.73 -25.95
CA VAL A 30 74.44 23.05 -25.66
C VAL A 30 75.52 23.64 -26.59
N PRO A 31 76.59 24.28 -26.08
CA PRO A 31 77.71 24.68 -26.91
C PRO A 31 78.42 23.42 -27.39
N HIS A 32 78.41 23.15 -28.70
CA HIS A 32 79.23 22.08 -29.26
C HIS A 32 80.71 22.37 -28.98
N PRO A 33 81.45 21.47 -28.29
CA PRO A 33 82.89 21.62 -28.13
C PRO A 33 83.57 21.31 -29.49
N PRO A 34 84.61 22.05 -29.90
CA PRO A 34 85.39 21.72 -31.08
C PRO A 34 86.28 20.51 -30.74
N LEU A 35 85.79 19.29 -30.99
CA LEU A 35 86.56 18.06 -30.85
C LEU A 35 87.09 17.62 -32.22
N LEU A 36 88.17 18.25 -32.67
CA LEU A 36 89.16 17.55 -33.49
C LEU A 36 90.40 17.32 -32.63
N PRO A 37 90.69 16.07 -32.23
CA PRO A 37 91.94 15.72 -31.56
C PRO A 37 93.12 16.03 -32.49
N SER A 38 94.00 16.95 -32.09
CA SER A 38 95.11 17.48 -32.91
C SER A 38 96.29 16.51 -33.11
N LYS A 39 96.10 15.20 -32.96
CA LYS A 39 97.13 14.17 -33.14
C LYS A 39 96.51 12.83 -33.56
N VAL A 40 95.87 12.80 -34.72
CA VAL A 40 95.59 11.55 -35.45
C VAL A 40 95.86 11.82 -36.93
N ASP A 41 96.58 10.91 -37.58
CA ASP A 41 97.03 11.01 -38.97
C ASP A 41 95.82 11.14 -39.92
N LEU A 42 95.70 12.26 -40.65
CA LEU A 42 94.55 12.56 -41.53
C LEU A 42 94.41 11.56 -42.70
N GLN A 43 95.42 10.73 -42.95
CA GLN A 43 95.38 9.63 -43.93
C GLN A 43 94.66 8.37 -43.43
N GLN A 44 94.31 8.29 -42.13
CA GLN A 44 93.58 7.18 -41.52
C GLN A 44 92.13 7.54 -41.14
N VAL A 45 91.63 8.69 -41.59
CA VAL A 45 90.26 9.14 -41.32
C VAL A 45 89.36 8.80 -42.51
N THR A 46 88.50 7.80 -42.33
CA THR A 46 87.44 7.48 -43.29
C THR A 46 86.42 8.61 -43.29
N ILE A 47 86.48 9.50 -44.29
CA ILE A 47 85.50 10.57 -44.47
C ILE A 47 84.20 9.93 -44.98
N ILE A 48 83.22 9.80 -44.09
CA ILE A 48 81.88 9.29 -44.44
C ILE A 48 81.12 10.42 -45.17
N PRO A 49 80.65 10.21 -46.41
CA PRO A 49 79.79 11.16 -47.11
C PRO A 49 78.55 11.50 -46.29
N HIS A 50 78.05 12.74 -46.35
CA HIS A 50 76.88 13.19 -45.56
C HIS A 50 75.66 12.29 -45.71
N ASP A 51 75.45 11.76 -46.92
CA ASP A 51 74.34 10.87 -47.23
C ASP A 51 74.51 9.48 -46.56
N GLU A 52 75.75 9.00 -46.45
CA GLU A 52 76.08 7.76 -45.72
C GLU A 52 75.93 7.97 -44.20
N TRP A 53 76.32 9.14 -43.68
CA TRP A 53 76.15 9.48 -42.27
C TRP A 53 74.67 9.60 -41.89
N LYS A 54 73.85 10.26 -42.71
CA LYS A 54 72.38 10.31 -42.53
C LYS A 54 71.76 8.92 -42.60
N ARG A 55 72.18 8.06 -43.52
CA ARG A 55 71.69 6.67 -43.59
C ARG A 55 72.02 5.88 -42.31
N ILE A 56 73.22 6.04 -41.77
CA ILE A 56 73.62 5.38 -40.52
C ILE A 56 72.83 5.94 -39.34
N GLN A 57 72.66 7.26 -39.26
CA GLN A 57 71.84 7.90 -38.22
C GLN A 57 70.38 7.46 -38.31
N ASP A 58 69.77 7.51 -39.49
CA ASP A 58 68.39 7.08 -39.72
C ASP A 58 68.21 5.57 -39.47
N SER A 59 69.21 4.75 -39.74
CA SER A 59 69.21 3.32 -39.41
C SER A 59 69.30 3.08 -37.90
N LEU A 60 70.09 3.87 -37.16
CA LEU A 60 70.18 3.79 -35.69
C LEU A 60 68.94 4.38 -35.01
N ASP A 61 68.36 5.46 -35.57
CA ASP A 61 67.16 6.11 -35.08
C ASP A 61 65.85 5.39 -35.50
N SER A 62 65.92 4.45 -36.44
CA SER A 62 64.75 3.71 -36.95
C SER A 62 63.96 3.04 -35.82
N LEU A 63 64.63 2.29 -34.94
CA LEU A 63 64.04 1.63 -33.77
C LEU A 63 63.48 2.65 -32.77
N THR A 64 64.13 3.80 -32.63
CA THR A 64 63.70 4.88 -31.72
C THR A 64 62.43 5.58 -32.25
N ARG A 65 62.35 5.79 -33.57
CA ARG A 65 61.16 6.34 -34.26
C ARG A 65 60.01 5.35 -34.23
N GLU A 66 60.26 4.07 -34.50
CA GLU A 66 59.26 3.01 -34.37
C GLU A 66 58.72 2.92 -32.94
N ALA A 67 59.60 2.94 -31.92
CA ALA A 67 59.18 2.97 -30.53
C ALA A 67 58.39 4.24 -30.17
N ALA A 68 58.75 5.40 -30.72
CA ALA A 68 58.02 6.66 -30.54
C ALA A 68 56.64 6.61 -31.20
N CYS A 69 56.53 6.09 -32.42
CA CYS A 69 55.26 5.86 -33.12
C CYS A 69 54.35 4.92 -32.32
N LEU A 70 54.87 3.80 -31.83
CA LEU A 70 54.09 2.87 -30.99
C LEU A 70 53.64 3.51 -29.66
N ARG A 71 54.45 4.37 -29.05
CA ARG A 71 54.05 5.13 -27.86
C ARG A 71 52.97 6.16 -28.17
N ALA A 72 53.09 6.88 -29.29
CA ALA A 72 52.11 7.85 -29.74
C ALA A 72 50.76 7.17 -30.06
N GLU A 73 50.79 6.02 -30.75
CA GLU A 73 49.60 5.20 -30.99
C GLU A 73 48.95 4.69 -29.71
N ARG A 74 49.74 4.18 -28.75
CA ARG A 74 49.23 3.78 -27.43
C ARG A 74 48.60 4.95 -26.69
N LYS A 75 49.20 6.15 -26.77
CA LYS A 75 48.67 7.37 -26.15
C LYS A 75 47.37 7.81 -26.82
N ALA A 76 47.31 7.80 -28.16
CA ALA A 76 46.10 8.12 -28.92
C ALA A 76 44.97 7.11 -28.65
N LYS A 77 45.27 5.80 -28.55
CA LYS A 77 44.29 4.77 -28.18
C LYS A 77 43.76 4.98 -26.76
N LYS A 78 44.62 5.32 -25.79
CA LYS A 78 44.21 5.65 -24.42
C LYS A 78 43.31 6.90 -24.39
N GLU A 79 43.69 7.94 -25.12
CA GLU A 79 42.91 9.17 -25.23
C GLU A 79 41.52 8.91 -25.85
N MET A 80 41.46 8.14 -26.94
CA MET A 80 40.18 7.74 -27.55
C MET A 80 39.35 6.87 -26.61
N HIS A 81 39.98 6.00 -25.83
CA HIS A 81 39.29 5.22 -24.79
C HIS A 81 38.69 6.15 -23.70
N PHE A 82 39.43 7.15 -23.22
CA PHE A 82 38.91 8.10 -22.24
C PHE A 82 37.71 8.89 -22.78
N ARG A 83 37.81 9.41 -24.02
CA ARG A 83 36.69 10.08 -24.69
C ARG A 83 35.47 9.18 -24.83
N SER A 84 35.67 7.91 -25.18
CA SER A 84 34.59 6.92 -25.24
C SER A 84 33.94 6.67 -23.88
N GLN A 85 34.74 6.55 -22.80
CA GLN A 85 34.19 6.40 -21.45
C GLN A 85 33.38 7.62 -21.00
N GLU A 86 33.81 8.83 -21.35
CA GLU A 86 33.06 10.04 -21.03
C GLU A 86 31.71 10.08 -21.75
N VAL A 87 31.66 9.73 -23.03
CA VAL A 87 30.39 9.64 -23.77
C VAL A 87 29.46 8.59 -23.14
N VAL A 88 29.98 7.43 -22.74
CA VAL A 88 29.20 6.34 -22.11
C VAL A 88 28.63 6.73 -20.74
N LYS A 89 29.29 7.60 -19.96
CA LYS A 89 28.75 8.08 -18.67
C LYS A 89 27.42 8.81 -18.82
N HIS A 90 27.20 9.47 -19.96
CA HIS A 90 25.98 10.23 -20.23
C HIS A 90 24.89 9.36 -20.88
N TRP A 91 25.17 8.08 -21.12
CA TRP A 91 24.20 7.14 -21.67
C TRP A 91 23.31 6.56 -20.58
N THR A 92 22.11 7.10 -20.52
CA THR A 92 21.03 6.75 -19.59
C THR A 92 20.64 5.26 -19.65
N ASN A 93 20.78 4.62 -20.81
CA ASN A 93 20.40 3.21 -21.03
C ASN A 93 21.51 2.19 -20.74
N THR A 94 22.59 2.60 -20.08
CA THR A 94 23.64 1.67 -19.63
C THR A 94 23.14 0.92 -18.38
N TYR A 95 23.56 -0.35 -18.19
CA TYR A 95 23.18 -1.14 -17.01
C TYR A 95 23.44 -0.42 -15.67
N ALA A 96 24.56 0.29 -15.57
CA ALA A 96 24.89 1.11 -14.40
C ALA A 96 23.87 2.25 -14.19
N GLY A 97 23.52 2.98 -15.26
CA GLY A 97 22.51 4.05 -15.22
C GLY A 97 21.11 3.54 -14.88
N MET A 98 20.67 2.42 -15.46
CA MET A 98 19.39 1.78 -15.11
C MET A 98 19.34 1.32 -13.65
N LYS A 99 20.46 0.82 -13.10
CA LYS A 99 20.55 0.42 -11.68
C LYS A 99 20.44 1.63 -10.76
N GLU A 100 21.12 2.73 -11.09
CA GLU A 100 21.06 3.98 -10.35
C GLU A 100 19.65 4.59 -10.37
N GLN A 101 19.00 4.64 -11.55
CA GLN A 101 17.60 5.07 -11.66
C GLN A 101 16.64 4.20 -10.86
N LYS A 102 16.81 2.87 -10.86
CA LYS A 102 16.01 1.98 -10.03
C LYS A 102 16.22 2.25 -8.53
N LEU A 103 17.44 2.57 -8.13
CA LEU A 103 17.77 2.91 -6.75
C LEU A 103 17.12 4.25 -6.35
N GLU A 104 17.24 5.27 -7.19
CA GLU A 104 16.62 6.58 -6.98
C GLU A 104 15.08 6.49 -6.98
N ALA A 105 14.49 5.75 -7.92
CA ALA A 105 13.05 5.52 -7.94
C ALA A 105 12.58 4.75 -6.71
N LYS A 106 13.39 3.81 -6.20
CA LYS A 106 13.08 3.13 -4.93
C LYS A 106 13.15 4.11 -3.76
N LYS A 107 14.21 4.92 -3.65
CA LYS A 107 14.34 5.94 -2.60
C LYS A 107 13.17 6.92 -2.61
N LYS A 108 12.77 7.44 -3.78
CA LYS A 108 11.61 8.33 -3.91
C LYS A 108 10.33 7.67 -3.43
N ARG A 109 10.07 6.42 -3.80
CA ARG A 109 8.90 5.68 -3.29
C ARG A 109 8.96 5.47 -1.78
N ASP A 110 10.12 5.12 -1.25
CA ASP A 110 10.31 4.93 0.19
C ASP A 110 10.11 6.27 0.94
N GLU A 111 10.58 7.39 0.39
CA GLU A 111 10.36 8.76 0.90
C GLU A 111 8.89 9.17 0.84
N GLU A 112 8.19 8.88 -0.25
CA GLU A 112 6.74 9.12 -0.41
C GLU A 112 5.92 8.32 0.61
N ILE A 113 6.23 7.03 0.78
CA ILE A 113 5.56 6.16 1.77
C ILE A 113 5.79 6.68 3.19
N GLU A 114 7.01 7.14 3.51
CA GLU A 114 7.30 7.70 4.84
C GLU A 114 6.60 9.04 5.07
N ALA A 115 6.49 9.88 4.04
CA ALA A 115 5.71 11.12 4.11
C ALA A 115 4.21 10.85 4.33
N GLU A 116 3.64 9.85 3.65
CA GLU A 116 2.26 9.41 3.89
C GLU A 116 2.04 8.93 5.33
N ARG A 117 3.00 8.16 5.88
CA ARG A 117 2.95 7.73 7.30
C ARG A 117 2.99 8.91 8.26
N GLN A 118 3.84 9.90 8.00
CA GLN A 118 3.90 11.11 8.83
C GLN A 118 2.58 11.90 8.78
N ILE A 119 1.93 11.97 7.62
CA ILE A 119 0.62 12.62 7.49
C ILE A 119 -0.42 11.86 8.34
N LEU A 120 -0.47 10.53 8.25
CA LEU A 120 -1.37 9.71 9.05
C LEU A 120 -1.15 9.89 10.56
N ASP A 121 0.10 9.94 11.01
CA ASP A 121 0.42 10.17 12.43
C ASP A 121 -0.06 11.56 12.90
N VAL A 122 0.09 12.59 12.06
CA VAL A 122 -0.40 13.95 12.34
C VAL A 122 -1.92 13.99 12.36
N GLU A 123 -2.59 13.34 11.41
CA GLU A 123 -4.05 13.25 11.36
C GLU A 123 -4.61 12.53 12.59
N GLU A 124 -4.00 11.41 12.98
CA GLU A 124 -4.39 10.67 14.18
C GLU A 124 -4.16 11.51 15.45
N ALA A 125 -3.06 12.26 15.52
CA ALA A 125 -2.81 13.19 16.62
C ALA A 125 -3.87 14.29 16.69
N ILE A 126 -4.27 14.88 15.56
CA ILE A 126 -5.35 15.87 15.49
C ILE A 126 -6.68 15.25 15.92
N HIS A 127 -7.00 14.03 15.47
CA HIS A 127 -8.22 13.32 15.85
C HIS A 127 -8.27 13.09 17.36
N LYS A 128 -7.21 12.51 17.94
CA LYS A 128 -7.08 12.28 19.39
C LYS A 128 -7.16 13.59 20.18
N GLN A 129 -6.53 14.66 19.69
CA GLN A 129 -6.64 15.97 20.31
C GLN A 129 -8.07 16.52 20.24
N GLY A 130 -8.77 16.30 19.13
CA GLY A 130 -10.17 16.64 18.95
C GLY A 130 -11.09 15.92 19.94
N GLU A 131 -10.91 14.61 20.12
CA GLU A 131 -11.64 13.82 21.12
C GLU A 131 -11.37 14.31 22.54
N ARG A 132 -10.09 14.57 22.86
CA ARG A 132 -9.71 15.13 24.17
C ARG A 132 -10.37 16.49 24.41
N LYS A 133 -10.40 17.37 23.40
CA LYS A 133 -11.08 18.67 23.49
C LYS A 133 -12.59 18.50 23.70
N LYS A 134 -13.25 17.60 22.96
CA LYS A 134 -14.67 17.29 23.12
C LYS A 134 -14.99 16.76 24.52
N ALA A 135 -14.16 15.86 25.05
CA ALA A 135 -14.32 15.32 26.40
C ALA A 135 -14.16 16.41 27.47
N ILE A 136 -13.15 17.28 27.32
CA ILE A 136 -12.95 18.43 28.22
C ILE A 136 -14.16 19.38 28.16
N GLU A 137 -14.67 19.68 26.97
CA GLU A 137 -15.80 20.61 26.81
C GLU A 137 -17.09 20.03 27.42
N ASN A 138 -17.36 18.74 27.19
CA ASN A 138 -18.49 18.06 27.82
C ASN A 138 -18.35 18.05 29.35
N ALA A 139 -17.16 17.80 29.89
CA ALA A 139 -16.90 17.86 31.33
C ALA A 139 -17.12 19.27 31.90
N LYS A 140 -16.67 20.32 31.18
CA LYS A 140 -16.95 21.72 31.55
C LYS A 140 -18.44 22.03 31.53
N GLN A 141 -19.16 21.57 30.51
CA GLN A 141 -20.61 21.75 30.41
C GLN A 141 -21.33 21.06 31.58
N TYR A 142 -20.93 19.84 31.92
CA TYR A 142 -21.47 19.12 33.06
C TYR A 142 -21.19 19.89 34.37
N GLN A 143 -19.94 20.32 34.58
CA GLN A 143 -19.57 21.12 35.76
C GLN A 143 -20.36 22.43 35.84
N PHE A 144 -20.57 23.11 34.70
CA PHE A 144 -21.40 24.31 34.61
C PHE A 144 -22.85 24.04 35.03
N TYR A 145 -23.46 22.96 34.51
CA TYR A 145 -24.80 22.55 34.91
C TYR A 145 -24.91 22.15 36.39
N GLN A 146 -23.81 21.68 36.99
CA GLN A 146 -23.77 21.36 38.42
C GLN A 146 -23.79 22.60 39.33
N THR A 147 -23.49 23.79 38.82
CA THR A 147 -23.53 25.01 39.63
C THR A 147 -24.94 25.34 40.10
N GLU A 148 -25.08 25.75 41.37
CA GLU A 148 -26.38 26.03 42.00
C GLU A 148 -27.20 27.08 41.25
N ARG A 149 -26.54 28.11 40.70
CA ARG A 149 -27.20 29.12 39.87
C ARG A 149 -27.88 28.51 38.65
N VAL A 150 -27.23 27.56 37.99
CA VAL A 150 -27.75 26.92 36.77
C VAL A 150 -28.83 25.90 37.14
N LYS A 151 -28.67 25.13 38.22
CA LYS A 151 -29.73 24.26 38.75
C LYS A 151 -30.99 25.02 39.10
N ASN A 152 -30.85 26.14 39.81
CA ASN A 152 -31.98 27.00 40.17
C ASN A 152 -32.65 27.57 38.92
N PHE A 153 -31.86 28.01 37.92
CA PHE A 153 -32.40 28.45 36.65
C PHE A 153 -33.19 27.34 35.91
N HIS A 154 -32.65 26.12 35.83
CA HIS A 154 -33.34 24.98 35.20
C HIS A 154 -34.62 24.61 35.95
N SER A 155 -34.61 24.66 37.29
CA SER A 155 -35.81 24.43 38.10
C SER A 155 -36.89 25.50 37.84
N GLY A 156 -36.49 26.76 37.69
CA GLY A 156 -37.39 27.86 37.32
C GLY A 156 -37.92 27.74 35.89
N LEU A 157 -37.09 27.30 34.95
CA LEU A 157 -37.50 27.04 33.56
C LEU A 157 -38.53 25.90 33.50
N LEU A 158 -38.30 24.82 34.25
CA LEU A 158 -39.24 23.71 34.39
C LEU A 158 -40.57 24.20 34.98
N LEU A 159 -40.52 25.00 36.06
CA LEU A 159 -41.70 25.59 36.68
C LEU A 159 -42.46 26.46 35.68
N SER A 160 -41.78 27.32 34.92
CA SER A 160 -42.40 28.15 33.88
C SER A 160 -43.12 27.31 32.83
N ARG A 161 -42.51 26.20 32.40
CA ARG A 161 -43.13 25.27 31.45
C ARG A 161 -44.38 24.61 32.04
N VAL A 162 -44.30 24.14 33.28
CA VAL A 162 -45.45 23.56 34.01
C VAL A 162 -46.56 24.58 34.20
N MET A 163 -46.24 25.84 34.51
CA MET A 163 -47.23 26.91 34.63
C MET A 163 -47.96 27.17 33.30
N LYS A 164 -47.22 27.27 32.19
CA LYS A 164 -47.82 27.41 30.85
C LYS A 164 -48.74 26.25 30.50
N GLU A 165 -48.33 25.03 30.83
CA GLU A 165 -49.16 23.84 30.63
C GLU A 165 -50.42 23.87 31.49
N ARG A 166 -50.30 24.32 32.75
CA ARG A 166 -51.45 24.47 33.64
C ARG A 166 -52.43 25.52 33.15
N ASP A 167 -51.95 26.66 32.66
CA ASP A 167 -52.79 27.71 32.09
C ASP A 167 -53.54 27.18 30.85
N ALA A 168 -52.86 26.43 29.98
CA ALA A 168 -53.49 25.78 28.83
C ALA A 168 -54.60 24.79 29.26
N GLN A 169 -54.37 23.99 30.31
CA GLN A 169 -55.40 23.11 30.88
C GLN A 169 -56.59 23.89 31.45
N ILE A 170 -56.34 25.01 32.14
CA ILE A 170 -57.39 25.86 32.69
C ILE A 170 -58.25 26.47 31.58
N GLU A 171 -57.61 26.98 30.51
CA GLU A 171 -58.34 27.53 29.35
C GLU A 171 -59.17 26.45 28.65
N PHE A 172 -58.64 25.24 28.52
CA PHE A 172 -59.40 24.09 28.01
C PHE A 172 -60.60 23.74 28.89
N GLN A 173 -60.44 23.75 30.21
CA GLN A 173 -61.56 23.50 31.12
C GLN A 173 -62.62 24.62 31.07
N LYS A 174 -62.19 25.89 30.97
CA LYS A 174 -63.09 27.04 30.80
C LYS A 174 -63.89 26.94 29.50
N SER A 175 -63.26 26.55 28.39
CA SER A 175 -63.95 26.41 27.10
C SER A 175 -65.00 25.30 27.15
N LYS A 176 -64.73 24.19 27.84
CA LYS A 176 -65.71 23.13 28.10
C LYS A 176 -66.93 23.64 28.89
N ILE A 177 -66.70 24.33 30.01
CA ILE A 177 -67.78 24.91 30.84
C ILE A 177 -68.60 25.95 30.06
N LYS A 178 -67.96 26.78 29.23
CA LYS A 178 -68.66 27.77 28.38
C LYS A 178 -69.60 27.08 27.37
N SER A 179 -69.17 25.97 26.77
CA SER A 179 -70.01 25.18 25.86
C SER A 179 -71.21 24.57 26.59
N ASP A 180 -71.02 24.03 27.79
CA ASP A 180 -72.09 23.47 28.62
C ASP A 180 -73.12 24.55 29.03
N LYS A 181 -72.66 25.73 29.45
CA LYS A 181 -73.56 26.87 29.76
C LYS A 181 -74.36 27.34 28.54
N LYS A 182 -73.73 27.40 27.36
CA LYS A 182 -74.42 27.76 26.12
C LYS A 182 -75.52 26.74 25.78
N TRP A 183 -75.27 25.46 26.02
CA TRP A 183 -76.27 24.39 25.88
C TRP A 183 -77.43 24.54 26.89
N GLU A 184 -77.13 24.85 28.15
CA GLU A 184 -78.14 25.12 29.19
C GLU A 184 -79.00 26.35 28.87
N GLU A 185 -78.40 27.45 28.37
CA GLU A 185 -79.11 28.66 27.96
C GLU A 185 -80.03 28.39 26.75
N GLN A 186 -79.58 27.60 25.77
CA GLN A 186 -80.41 27.15 24.67
C GLN A 186 -81.60 26.29 25.15
N LEU A 187 -81.37 25.40 26.11
CA LEU A 187 -82.43 24.58 26.69
C LEU A 187 -83.47 25.43 27.42
N LYS A 188 -83.04 26.44 28.20
CA LYS A 188 -83.94 27.39 28.88
C LYS A 188 -84.78 28.19 27.89
N LEU A 189 -84.17 28.71 26.82
CA LEU A 189 -84.90 29.45 25.77
C LEU A 189 -85.94 28.57 25.07
N ASN A 190 -85.63 27.30 24.82
CA ASN A 190 -86.58 26.36 24.21
C ASN A 190 -87.76 26.03 25.15
N VAL A 191 -87.50 25.86 26.45
CA VAL A 191 -88.55 25.66 27.46
C VAL A 191 -89.42 26.92 27.59
N GLU A 192 -88.82 28.11 27.62
CA GLU A 192 -89.56 29.37 27.73
C GLU A 192 -90.43 29.65 26.49
N LYS A 193 -89.92 29.32 25.28
CA LYS A 193 -90.72 29.36 24.05
C LYS A 193 -91.90 28.40 24.10
N ALA A 194 -91.70 27.16 24.56
CA ALA A 194 -92.78 26.19 24.69
C ALA A 194 -93.86 26.65 25.69
N VAL A 195 -93.46 27.28 26.81
CA VAL A 195 -94.39 27.87 27.79
C VAL A 195 -95.15 29.07 27.20
N LYS A 196 -94.48 29.96 26.46
CA LYS A 196 -95.14 31.09 25.78
C LYS A 196 -96.15 30.62 24.74
N GLU A 197 -95.82 29.61 23.94
CA GLU A 197 -96.75 29.01 22.99
C GLU A 197 -97.97 28.36 23.66
N GLU A 198 -97.80 27.76 24.84
CA GLU A 198 -98.92 27.24 25.65
C GLU A 198 -99.79 28.37 26.21
N GLN A 199 -99.16 29.44 26.73
CA GLN A 199 -99.85 30.63 27.23
C GLN A 199 -100.63 31.35 26.13
N GLU A 200 -100.08 31.49 24.93
CA GLU A 200 -100.77 32.08 23.78
C GLU A 200 -101.97 31.24 23.34
N LYS A 201 -101.86 29.90 23.38
CA LYS A 201 -103.00 28.99 23.13
C LYS A 201 -104.08 29.15 24.19
N ALA A 202 -103.71 29.32 25.47
CA ALA A 202 -104.64 29.58 26.55
C ALA A 202 -105.30 30.97 26.44
N GLU A 203 -104.53 31.99 26.05
CA GLU A 203 -105.02 33.36 25.82
C GLU A 203 -105.98 33.43 24.64
N LYS A 204 -105.73 32.72 23.53
CA LYS A 204 -106.69 32.63 22.42
C LYS A 204 -108.04 32.07 22.88
N ARG A 205 -108.04 31.00 23.68
CA ARG A 205 -109.25 30.44 24.31
C ARG A 205 -109.93 31.41 25.29
N TYR A 206 -109.18 32.33 25.89
CA TYR A 206 -109.73 33.39 26.75
C TYR A 206 -110.33 34.54 25.92
N ARG A 207 -109.64 35.00 24.87
CA ARG A 207 -110.10 36.06 23.96
C ARG A 207 -111.38 35.66 23.22
N GLU A 208 -111.51 34.40 22.82
CA GLU A 208 -112.75 33.87 22.23
C GLU A 208 -113.94 33.95 23.21
N ARG A 209 -113.70 33.77 24.52
CA ARG A 209 -114.73 33.94 25.57
C ARG A 209 -115.06 35.42 25.83
N VAL A 210 -114.08 36.31 25.70
CA VAL A 210 -114.26 37.77 25.92
C VAL A 210 -114.88 38.46 24.71
N ALA A 211 -114.60 38.03 23.48
CA ALA A 211 -115.21 38.58 22.27
C ALA A 211 -116.74 38.42 22.26
N LEU A 212 -117.24 37.32 22.85
CA LEU A 212 -118.67 37.10 23.12
C LEU A 212 -119.26 38.19 24.05
N ALA A 213 -118.47 38.73 24.98
CA ALA A 213 -118.87 39.80 25.88
C ALA A 213 -118.70 41.21 25.27
N GLN A 214 -117.81 41.36 24.28
CA GLN A 214 -117.52 42.66 23.65
C GLN A 214 -118.57 43.11 22.63
N ASP A 215 -119.43 42.21 22.11
CA ASP A 215 -120.60 42.62 21.32
C ASP A 215 -121.57 43.50 22.13
N HIS A 216 -121.57 43.37 23.46
CA HIS A 216 -122.37 44.23 24.36
C HIS A 216 -121.76 45.64 24.55
N LEU A 217 -120.48 45.85 24.19
CA LEU A 217 -119.74 47.08 24.51
C LEU A 217 -119.63 48.05 23.32
N LYS A 218 -120.01 47.63 22.11
CA LYS A 218 -119.91 48.43 20.87
C LYS A 218 -120.68 49.76 20.88
N HIS A 219 -121.57 49.96 21.85
CA HIS A 219 -122.27 51.22 22.09
C HIS A 219 -121.35 52.34 22.64
N MET A 220 -120.17 52.01 23.19
CA MET A 220 -119.33 52.97 23.93
C MET A 220 -118.19 53.59 23.10
N VAL A 221 -117.89 53.04 21.92
CA VAL A 221 -116.63 53.34 21.19
C VAL A 221 -116.72 54.59 20.29
N PHE A 222 -117.92 55.11 20.04
CA PHE A 222 -118.12 56.27 19.16
C PHE A 222 -117.38 57.54 19.63
N CYS A 223 -117.16 57.70 20.94
CA CYS A 223 -116.53 58.90 21.51
C CYS A 223 -114.99 58.92 21.43
N TYR A 224 -114.32 57.80 21.17
CA TYR A 224 -112.85 57.75 21.04
C TYR A 224 -112.34 58.17 19.66
N ARG A 225 -113.16 58.03 18.60
CA ARG A 225 -112.77 58.21 17.20
C ARG A 225 -112.38 59.66 16.84
N LEU A 226 -112.85 60.65 17.60
CA LEU A 226 -112.65 62.07 17.33
C LEU A 226 -111.36 62.65 17.92
N MET A 227 -110.72 61.97 18.89
CA MET A 227 -109.47 62.44 19.50
C MET A 227 -108.21 61.94 18.77
N GLU A 228 -108.29 60.80 18.07
CA GLU A 228 -107.17 60.19 17.34
C GLU A 228 -106.74 61.01 16.11
N GLU A 229 -107.70 61.52 15.33
CA GLU A 229 -107.47 62.19 14.03
C GLU A 229 -106.71 63.53 14.13
N ARG A 230 -106.66 64.14 15.31
CA ARG A 230 -105.87 65.36 15.57
C ARG A 230 -104.42 65.03 15.95
N ARG A 231 -104.20 63.89 16.60
CA ARG A 231 -102.88 63.45 17.08
C ARG A 231 -102.05 62.87 15.92
N GLU A 232 -102.70 62.21 14.97
CA GLU A 232 -102.06 61.65 13.77
C GLU A 232 -101.46 62.71 12.84
N ARG A 233 -102.13 63.87 12.65
CA ARG A 233 -101.64 64.93 11.75
C ARG A 233 -100.35 65.62 12.25
N ILE A 234 -100.20 65.77 13.56
CA ILE A 234 -99.00 66.38 14.16
C ILE A 234 -97.83 65.37 14.16
N ASN A 235 -98.12 64.09 14.42
CA ASN A 235 -97.12 63.03 14.38
C ASN A 235 -96.58 62.76 12.96
N ASN A 236 -97.41 62.91 11.93
CA ASN A 236 -97.00 62.68 10.55
C ASN A 236 -96.00 63.73 10.06
N PHE A 237 -96.21 65.02 10.39
CA PHE A 237 -95.30 66.10 10.00
C PHE A 237 -93.94 66.04 10.72
N LEU A 238 -93.94 65.71 12.02
CA LEU A 238 -92.69 65.48 12.78
C LEU A 238 -91.95 64.22 12.32
N SER A 239 -92.68 63.18 11.88
CA SER A 239 -92.08 61.95 11.35
C SER A 239 -91.41 62.14 9.99
N GLU A 240 -91.94 63.00 9.11
CA GLU A 240 -91.35 63.30 7.81
C GLU A 240 -90.03 64.07 7.95
N LEU A 241 -89.96 65.05 8.85
CA LEU A 241 -88.72 65.78 9.15
C LEU A 241 -87.65 64.93 9.86
N MET A 242 -88.05 63.99 10.73
CA MET A 242 -87.11 63.03 11.34
C MET A 242 -86.61 62.01 10.31
N LYS A 243 -87.46 61.52 9.41
CA LYS A 243 -87.05 60.56 8.36
C LYS A 243 -86.03 61.17 7.41
N GLU A 244 -86.23 62.39 6.94
CA GLU A 244 -85.30 63.04 5.99
C GLU A 244 -83.91 63.34 6.61
N LYS A 245 -83.84 63.54 7.94
CA LYS A 245 -82.56 63.66 8.67
C LYS A 245 -81.89 62.30 8.91
N LEU A 246 -82.66 61.28 9.28
CA LEU A 246 -82.17 59.91 9.47
C LEU A 246 -81.68 59.32 8.14
N ASP A 247 -82.39 59.55 7.04
CA ASP A 247 -82.02 59.06 5.70
C ASP A 247 -80.67 59.64 5.23
N ASN A 248 -80.33 60.89 5.61
CA ASN A 248 -79.03 61.49 5.29
C ASN A 248 -77.88 60.94 6.16
N GLU A 249 -78.13 60.63 7.44
CA GLU A 249 -77.14 60.04 8.34
C GLU A 249 -76.90 58.56 7.99
N ASP A 250 -77.95 57.82 7.65
CA ASP A 250 -77.89 56.41 7.23
C ASP A 250 -77.13 56.24 5.91
N LEU A 251 -77.24 57.19 4.97
CA LEU A 251 -76.45 57.19 3.72
C LEU A 251 -74.95 57.41 3.96
N ILE A 252 -74.58 58.25 4.93
CA ILE A 252 -73.18 58.48 5.31
C ILE A 252 -72.62 57.23 6.00
N ILE A 253 -73.39 56.64 6.93
CA ILE A 253 -73.02 55.41 7.62
C ILE A 253 -72.87 54.24 6.64
N ALA A 254 -73.78 54.09 5.66
CA ALA A 254 -73.71 53.04 4.65
C ALA A 254 -72.48 53.17 3.75
N ARG A 255 -72.06 54.39 3.39
CA ARG A 255 -70.83 54.62 2.63
C ARG A 255 -69.58 54.28 3.44
N ASP A 256 -69.51 54.72 4.69
CA ASP A 256 -68.36 54.46 5.56
C ASP A 256 -68.22 52.95 5.87
N ILE A 257 -69.34 52.23 6.02
CA ILE A 257 -69.35 50.77 6.14
C ILE A 257 -68.85 50.11 4.84
N ALA A 258 -69.34 50.55 3.68
CA ALA A 258 -68.91 49.98 2.39
C ALA A 258 -67.41 50.21 2.10
N GLU A 259 -66.87 51.37 2.46
CA GLU A 259 -65.44 51.66 2.35
C GLU A 259 -64.63 50.78 3.33
N ALA A 260 -65.08 50.61 4.58
CA ALA A 260 -64.44 49.75 5.57
C ALA A 260 -64.48 48.26 5.18
N GLU A 261 -65.58 47.78 4.63
CA GLU A 261 -65.74 46.41 4.12
C GLU A 261 -64.81 46.15 2.92
N ALA A 262 -64.73 47.09 1.97
CA ALA A 262 -63.84 46.98 0.81
C ALA A 262 -62.35 46.97 1.20
N GLU A 263 -61.95 47.77 2.19
CA GLU A 263 -60.59 47.72 2.75
C GLU A 263 -60.30 46.41 3.49
N TRP A 264 -61.29 45.87 4.23
CA TRP A 264 -61.16 44.61 4.93
C TRP A 264 -61.02 43.43 3.96
N GLU A 265 -61.81 43.42 2.89
CA GLU A 265 -61.74 42.39 1.84
C GLU A 265 -60.40 42.41 1.10
N LYS A 266 -59.86 43.59 0.75
CA LYS A 266 -58.51 43.71 0.18
C LYS A 266 -57.44 43.17 1.13
N ARG A 267 -57.52 43.53 2.42
CA ARG A 267 -56.56 43.11 3.44
C ARG A 267 -56.61 41.59 3.69
N GLU A 268 -57.78 40.98 3.69
CA GLU A 268 -57.93 39.52 3.80
C GLU A 268 -57.48 38.80 2.52
N GLY A 269 -57.77 39.35 1.34
CA GLY A 269 -57.27 38.84 0.06
C GLY A 269 -55.74 38.81 0.00
N GLU A 270 -55.07 39.89 0.43
CA GLU A 270 -53.61 39.95 0.51
C GLU A 270 -53.03 38.93 1.50
N LYS A 271 -53.64 38.76 2.68
CA LYS A 271 -53.22 37.74 3.65
C LYS A 271 -53.40 36.33 3.09
N TYR A 272 -54.51 36.07 2.41
CA TYR A 272 -54.78 34.77 1.80
C TYR A 272 -53.74 34.43 0.72
N GLU A 273 -53.42 35.37 -0.19
CA GLU A 273 -52.40 35.12 -1.22
C GLU A 273 -50.99 34.99 -0.62
N LYS A 274 -50.64 35.74 0.43
CA LYS A 274 -49.38 35.56 1.17
C LYS A 274 -49.30 34.16 1.81
N ASN A 275 -50.32 33.76 2.55
CA ASN A 275 -50.39 32.44 3.18
C ASN A 275 -50.31 31.31 2.14
N LYS A 276 -50.99 31.47 1.00
CA LYS A 276 -50.98 30.51 -0.11
C LYS A 276 -49.60 30.43 -0.78
N ALA A 277 -48.88 31.54 -0.92
CA ALA A 277 -47.51 31.56 -1.41
C ALA A 277 -46.54 30.87 -0.42
N GLU A 278 -46.68 31.14 0.87
CA GLU A 278 -45.88 30.48 1.92
C GLU A 278 -46.13 28.97 1.97
N LEU A 279 -47.39 28.51 1.86
CA LEU A 279 -47.72 27.10 1.80
C LEU A 279 -47.11 26.41 0.57
N LYS A 280 -47.13 27.08 -0.60
CA LYS A 280 -46.46 26.59 -1.81
C LYS A 280 -44.94 26.49 -1.62
N ALA A 281 -44.31 27.52 -1.05
CA ALA A 281 -42.88 27.52 -0.77
C ALA A 281 -42.48 26.40 0.20
N ILE A 282 -43.28 26.15 1.25
CA ILE A 282 -43.05 25.04 2.19
C ILE A 282 -43.20 23.69 1.47
N ALA A 283 -44.19 23.54 0.59
CA ALA A 283 -44.39 22.30 -0.18
C ALA A 283 -43.22 22.05 -1.14
N GLU A 284 -42.74 23.08 -1.84
CA GLU A 284 -41.58 23.01 -2.73
C GLU A 284 -40.30 22.65 -1.96
N TYR A 285 -40.04 23.30 -0.82
CA TYR A 285 -38.91 22.99 0.05
C TYR A 285 -38.96 21.54 0.56
N ARG A 286 -40.13 21.04 0.95
CA ARG A 286 -40.28 19.63 1.36
C ARG A 286 -40.01 18.68 0.20
N ALA A 287 -40.47 19.00 -1.01
CA ALA A 287 -40.24 18.18 -2.19
C ALA A 287 -38.74 18.14 -2.57
N THR A 288 -38.02 19.26 -2.48
CA THR A 288 -36.57 19.28 -2.77
C THR A 288 -35.77 18.51 -1.72
N VAL A 289 -36.09 18.66 -0.43
CA VAL A 289 -35.44 17.88 0.64
C VAL A 289 -35.64 16.38 0.44
N MET A 290 -36.85 15.94 0.07
CA MET A 290 -37.12 14.53 -0.22
C MET A 290 -36.31 14.03 -1.43
N LYS A 291 -36.27 14.79 -2.53
CA LYS A 291 -35.46 14.44 -3.71
C LYS A 291 -33.97 14.35 -3.40
N ASN A 292 -33.43 15.32 -2.64
CA ASN A 292 -32.03 15.33 -2.25
C ASN A 292 -31.68 14.12 -1.37
N LYS A 293 -32.56 13.78 -0.43
CA LYS A 293 -32.37 12.59 0.43
C LYS A 293 -32.39 11.29 -0.37
N GLU A 294 -33.28 11.17 -1.35
CA GLU A 294 -33.29 10.02 -2.26
C GLU A 294 -32.02 9.93 -3.10
N GLU A 295 -31.53 11.06 -3.61
CA GLU A 295 -30.28 11.13 -4.38
C GLU A 295 -29.07 10.72 -3.51
N GLU A 296 -28.99 11.21 -2.28
CA GLU A 296 -27.96 10.81 -1.32
C GLU A 296 -28.01 9.30 -1.02
N GLU A 297 -29.19 8.71 -0.87
CA GLU A 297 -29.32 7.26 -0.69
C GLU A 297 -28.90 6.48 -1.95
N ARG A 298 -29.19 6.99 -3.15
CA ARG A 298 -28.69 6.39 -4.41
C ARG A 298 -27.17 6.47 -4.46
N GLN A 299 -26.60 7.62 -4.13
CA GLN A 299 -25.15 7.84 -4.10
C GLN A 299 -24.47 6.87 -3.12
N ARG A 300 -24.98 6.76 -1.89
CA ARG A 300 -24.46 5.81 -0.89
C ARG A 300 -24.52 4.36 -1.35
N LYS A 301 -25.56 3.97 -2.10
CA LYS A 301 -25.67 2.61 -2.67
C LYS A 301 -24.63 2.39 -3.76
N ILE A 302 -24.39 3.36 -4.61
CA ILE A 302 -23.36 3.30 -5.66
C ILE A 302 -21.98 3.21 -5.01
N GLU A 303 -21.66 4.10 -4.06
CA GLU A 303 -20.39 4.09 -3.33
C GLU A 303 -20.17 2.77 -2.58
N ALA A 304 -21.20 2.23 -1.93
CA ALA A 304 -21.11 0.93 -1.27
C ALA A 304 -20.84 -0.22 -2.27
N GLN A 305 -21.45 -0.17 -3.46
CA GLN A 305 -21.17 -1.15 -4.52
C GLN A 305 -19.75 -1.01 -5.07
N GLU A 306 -19.27 0.21 -5.28
CA GLU A 306 -17.90 0.46 -5.72
C GLU A 306 -16.88 -0.01 -4.69
N GLN A 307 -17.12 0.26 -3.40
CA GLN A 307 -16.29 -0.22 -2.30
C GLN A 307 -16.27 -1.76 -2.25
N LEU A 308 -17.41 -2.41 -2.40
CA LEU A 308 -17.49 -3.87 -2.46
C LEU A 308 -16.68 -4.43 -3.64
N LEU A 309 -16.82 -3.84 -4.83
CA LEU A 309 -16.04 -4.25 -6.00
C LEU A 309 -14.53 -4.02 -5.81
N ALA A 310 -14.13 -2.95 -5.13
CA ALA A 310 -12.74 -2.69 -4.80
C ALA A 310 -12.17 -3.75 -3.86
N VAL A 311 -12.92 -4.14 -2.81
CA VAL A 311 -12.53 -5.22 -1.89
C VAL A 311 -12.41 -6.55 -2.63
N MET A 312 -13.37 -6.90 -3.48
CA MET A 312 -13.32 -8.14 -4.28
C MET A 312 -12.10 -8.17 -5.22
N LYS A 313 -11.76 -7.06 -5.86
CA LYS A 313 -10.56 -6.95 -6.71
C LYS A 313 -9.28 -7.07 -5.89
N ALA A 314 -9.22 -6.44 -4.72
CA ALA A 314 -8.07 -6.55 -3.83
C ALA A 314 -7.86 -8.00 -3.35
N ASP A 315 -8.93 -8.69 -2.98
CA ASP A 315 -8.90 -10.11 -2.60
C ASP A 315 -8.43 -10.99 -3.76
N GLN A 316 -8.90 -10.74 -4.98
CA GLN A 316 -8.45 -11.46 -6.17
C GLN A 316 -6.94 -11.30 -6.39
N ILE A 317 -6.44 -10.06 -6.33
CA ILE A 317 -5.00 -9.76 -6.48
C ILE A 317 -4.19 -10.45 -5.39
N PHE A 318 -4.67 -10.44 -4.15
CA PHE A 318 -4.03 -11.13 -3.04
C PHE A 318 -3.91 -12.64 -3.29
N TRP A 319 -5.00 -13.28 -3.73
CA TRP A 319 -5.00 -14.71 -4.05
C TRP A 319 -4.09 -15.06 -5.22
N GLU A 320 -4.04 -14.22 -6.26
CA GLU A 320 -3.11 -14.38 -7.38
C GLU A 320 -1.65 -14.27 -6.92
N HIS A 321 -1.34 -13.29 -6.07
CA HIS A 321 -0.02 -13.11 -5.48
C HIS A 321 0.40 -14.31 -4.61
N GLU A 322 -0.50 -14.84 -3.78
CA GLU A 322 -0.24 -16.05 -2.98
C GLU A 322 0.02 -17.29 -3.86
N LYS A 323 -0.75 -17.47 -4.94
CA LYS A 323 -0.52 -18.55 -5.91
C LYS A 323 0.84 -18.41 -6.60
N GLU A 324 1.21 -17.21 -7.01
CA GLU A 324 2.49 -16.94 -7.66
C GLU A 324 3.67 -17.18 -6.70
N LYS A 325 3.54 -16.79 -5.43
CA LYS A 325 4.54 -17.08 -4.40
C LYS A 325 4.74 -18.59 -4.22
N LYS A 326 3.66 -19.37 -4.19
CA LYS A 326 3.74 -20.85 -4.15
C LYS A 326 4.40 -21.41 -5.40
N ARG A 327 4.02 -20.94 -6.60
CA ARG A 327 4.66 -21.37 -7.86
C ARG A 327 6.15 -21.09 -7.88
N LYS A 328 6.59 -19.93 -7.37
CA LYS A 328 8.02 -19.58 -7.25
C LYS A 328 8.74 -20.51 -6.30
N ALA A 329 8.19 -20.75 -5.11
CA ALA A 329 8.77 -21.71 -4.15
C ALA A 329 8.88 -23.12 -4.76
N ASP A 330 7.85 -23.60 -5.46
CA ASP A 330 7.87 -24.91 -6.13
C ASP A 330 8.90 -24.96 -7.27
N LYS A 331 9.16 -23.84 -7.93
CA LYS A 331 10.20 -23.74 -8.96
C LYS A 331 11.59 -23.78 -8.33
N GLU A 332 11.82 -23.02 -7.27
CA GLU A 332 13.08 -23.01 -6.51
C GLU A 332 13.37 -24.40 -5.94
N HIS A 333 12.38 -25.08 -5.36
CA HIS A 333 12.55 -26.45 -4.88
C HIS A 333 12.95 -27.44 -5.98
N ARG A 334 12.36 -27.30 -7.18
CA ARG A 334 12.76 -28.10 -8.35
C ARG A 334 14.17 -27.80 -8.82
N GLU A 335 14.55 -26.53 -8.91
CA GLU A 335 15.91 -26.11 -9.29
C GLU A 335 16.96 -26.66 -8.31
N VAL A 336 16.66 -26.62 -7.00
CA VAL A 336 17.52 -27.22 -5.97
C VAL A 336 17.59 -28.73 -6.15
N GLN A 337 16.46 -29.41 -6.38
CA GLN A 337 16.43 -30.86 -6.61
C GLN A 337 17.27 -31.25 -7.83
N ASP A 338 17.12 -30.53 -8.94
CA ASP A 338 17.88 -30.76 -10.17
C ASP A 338 19.38 -30.55 -9.95
N PHE A 339 19.77 -29.51 -9.20
CA PHE A 339 21.16 -29.29 -8.82
C PHE A 339 21.74 -30.47 -8.01
N HIS A 340 20.97 -31.02 -7.07
CA HIS A 340 21.39 -32.19 -6.30
C HIS A 340 21.56 -33.42 -7.21
N ILE A 341 20.63 -33.64 -8.14
CA ILE A 341 20.73 -34.73 -9.12
C ILE A 341 21.98 -34.57 -10.00
N GLN A 342 22.26 -33.36 -10.48
CA GLN A 342 23.46 -33.06 -11.27
C GLN A 342 24.74 -33.32 -10.47
N GLN A 343 24.80 -32.90 -9.20
CA GLN A 343 25.93 -33.19 -8.30
C GLN A 343 26.10 -34.69 -8.09
N MET A 344 25.03 -35.43 -7.84
CA MET A 344 25.08 -36.89 -7.70
C MET A 344 25.58 -37.58 -8.97
N ALA A 345 25.12 -37.13 -10.14
CA ALA A 345 25.57 -37.66 -11.43
C ALA A 345 27.06 -37.39 -11.65
N LYS A 346 27.52 -36.15 -11.41
CA LYS A 346 28.92 -35.77 -11.50
C LYS A 346 29.80 -36.60 -10.58
N ASN A 347 29.42 -36.74 -9.31
CA ASN A 347 30.16 -37.54 -8.34
C ASN A 347 30.22 -39.02 -8.75
N LYS A 348 29.16 -39.56 -9.36
CA LYS A 348 29.13 -40.93 -9.87
C LYS A 348 30.07 -41.12 -11.06
N VAL A 349 30.18 -40.14 -11.96
CA VAL A 349 31.14 -40.16 -13.08
C VAL A 349 32.57 -40.08 -12.53
N ASN A 350 32.87 -39.11 -11.67
CA ASN A 350 34.17 -38.96 -11.04
C ASN A 350 34.60 -40.23 -10.29
N ALA A 351 33.67 -40.90 -9.59
CA ALA A 351 33.96 -42.16 -8.89
C ALA A 351 34.28 -43.32 -9.86
N LYS A 352 33.67 -43.35 -11.05
CA LYS A 352 34.02 -44.34 -12.09
C LYS A 352 35.39 -44.03 -12.69
N GLU A 353 35.67 -42.77 -12.98
CA GLU A 353 36.96 -42.33 -13.51
C GLU A 353 38.09 -42.61 -12.52
N ALA A 354 37.89 -42.33 -11.23
CA ALA A 354 38.87 -42.65 -10.18
C ALA A 354 39.15 -44.15 -10.09
N LYS A 355 38.12 -45.00 -10.17
CA LYS A 355 38.30 -46.46 -10.23
C LYS A 355 39.04 -46.91 -11.48
N GLN A 356 38.75 -46.31 -12.62
CA GLN A 356 39.43 -46.64 -13.87
C GLN A 356 40.91 -46.24 -13.79
N ALA A 357 41.21 -45.05 -13.28
CA ALA A 357 42.57 -44.59 -13.05
C ALA A 357 43.34 -45.48 -12.07
N GLU A 358 42.68 -45.97 -11.01
CA GLU A 358 43.28 -46.92 -10.07
C GLU A 358 43.60 -48.26 -10.75
N LEU A 359 42.68 -48.79 -11.57
CA LEU A 359 42.93 -50.00 -12.37
C LEU A 359 44.07 -49.82 -13.37
N ASP A 360 44.12 -48.68 -14.05
CA ASP A 360 45.15 -48.38 -15.04
C ASP A 360 46.52 -48.17 -14.36
N TYR A 361 46.56 -47.58 -13.17
CA TYR A 361 47.76 -47.51 -12.34
C TYR A 361 48.26 -48.90 -11.91
N CYS A 362 47.36 -49.78 -11.47
CA CYS A 362 47.70 -51.17 -11.15
C CYS A 362 48.29 -51.91 -12.36
N ARG A 363 47.66 -51.78 -13.54
CA ARG A 363 48.15 -52.38 -14.80
C ARG A 363 49.54 -51.88 -15.17
N LEU A 364 49.79 -50.57 -15.07
CA LEU A 364 51.10 -49.98 -15.35
C LEU A 364 52.16 -50.48 -14.36
N THR A 365 51.80 -50.59 -13.08
CA THR A 365 52.69 -51.10 -12.03
C THR A 365 53.04 -52.57 -12.26
N GLU A 366 52.06 -53.38 -12.64
CA GLU A 366 52.25 -54.79 -13.00
C GLU A 366 53.14 -54.93 -14.24
N ALA A 367 52.92 -54.12 -15.29
CA ALA A 367 53.76 -54.12 -16.48
C ALA A 367 55.22 -53.75 -16.16
N LEU A 368 55.42 -52.71 -15.34
CA LEU A 368 56.74 -52.32 -14.85
C LEU A 368 57.41 -53.44 -14.05
N ALA A 369 56.65 -54.13 -13.18
CA ALA A 369 57.17 -55.26 -12.40
C ALA A 369 57.61 -56.43 -13.30
N VAL A 370 56.85 -56.71 -14.37
CA VAL A 370 57.21 -57.74 -15.37
C VAL A 370 58.51 -57.36 -16.11
N GLU A 371 58.68 -56.11 -16.50
CA GLU A 371 59.92 -55.64 -17.13
C GLU A 371 61.11 -55.73 -16.18
N LYS A 372 60.93 -55.31 -14.93
CA LYS A 372 61.96 -55.40 -13.88
C LYS A 372 62.36 -56.84 -13.59
N GLU A 373 61.41 -57.77 -13.59
CA GLU A 373 61.68 -59.20 -13.43
C GLU A 373 62.46 -59.75 -14.62
N LYS A 374 62.13 -59.34 -15.86
CA LYS A 374 62.91 -59.74 -17.05
C LYS A 374 64.36 -59.27 -16.94
N GLU A 375 64.58 -58.00 -16.61
CA GLU A 375 65.92 -57.44 -16.38
C GLU A 375 66.70 -58.25 -15.33
N PHE A 376 66.04 -58.60 -14.21
CA PHE A 376 66.65 -59.41 -13.16
C PHE A 376 67.01 -60.83 -13.63
N GLN A 377 66.13 -61.47 -14.40
CA GLN A 377 66.34 -62.80 -14.95
C GLN A 377 67.46 -62.82 -16.01
N ASP A 378 67.56 -61.78 -16.85
CA ASP A 378 68.68 -61.59 -17.79
C ASP A 378 70.01 -61.49 -17.03
N TYR A 379 70.07 -60.61 -16.03
CA TYR A 379 71.25 -60.46 -15.18
C TYR A 379 71.64 -61.76 -14.45
N ALA A 380 70.65 -62.48 -13.89
CA ALA A 380 70.91 -63.75 -13.22
C ALA A 380 71.48 -64.81 -14.18
N ARG A 381 71.03 -64.85 -15.44
CA ARG A 381 71.60 -65.71 -16.48
C ARG A 381 73.05 -65.36 -16.77
N GLU A 382 73.37 -64.08 -16.97
CA GLU A 382 74.75 -63.61 -17.19
C GLU A 382 75.68 -64.01 -16.03
N VAL A 383 75.22 -63.86 -14.78
CA VAL A 383 75.99 -64.27 -13.60
C VAL A 383 76.21 -65.79 -13.56
N ILE A 384 75.19 -66.59 -13.90
CA ILE A 384 75.30 -68.05 -13.97
C ILE A 384 76.30 -68.47 -15.06
N GLU A 385 76.26 -67.83 -16.24
CA GLU A 385 77.18 -68.08 -17.34
C GLU A 385 78.62 -67.75 -16.93
N LEU A 386 78.87 -66.54 -16.40
CA LEU A 386 80.18 -66.12 -15.89
C LEU A 386 80.74 -67.07 -14.82
N GLU A 387 79.93 -67.45 -13.83
CA GLU A 387 80.37 -68.35 -12.76
C GLU A 387 80.59 -69.78 -13.27
N SER A 388 79.90 -70.21 -14.32
CA SER A 388 80.10 -71.53 -14.97
C SER A 388 81.43 -71.66 -15.72
N GLU A 389 81.96 -70.54 -16.23
CA GLU A 389 83.28 -70.50 -16.86
C GLU A 389 84.41 -70.57 -15.81
N THR A 390 84.14 -70.14 -14.56
CA THR A 390 85.10 -70.27 -13.45
C THR A 390 85.02 -71.65 -12.78
N THR A 391 86.11 -72.41 -12.82
CA THR A 391 86.12 -73.89 -12.61
C THR A 391 85.85 -74.39 -11.18
N ASN A 392 85.18 -73.67 -10.27
CA ASN A 392 85.10 -74.13 -8.87
C ASN A 392 83.93 -73.67 -7.99
N LYS A 393 82.70 -73.50 -8.50
CA LYS A 393 81.53 -73.22 -7.63
C LYS A 393 80.31 -74.10 -7.93
N TYR A 394 79.57 -74.43 -6.87
CA TYR A 394 78.32 -75.19 -6.90
C TYR A 394 77.16 -74.30 -7.35
N ILE A 395 76.92 -74.26 -8.67
CA ILE A 395 75.95 -73.35 -9.34
C ILE A 395 74.50 -73.84 -9.28
N TYR A 396 74.30 -75.10 -8.88
CA TYR A 396 72.99 -75.76 -8.84
C TYR A 396 71.88 -74.97 -8.09
N PRO A 397 72.13 -74.33 -6.93
CA PRO A 397 71.10 -73.55 -6.24
C PRO A 397 70.62 -72.32 -7.04
N LEU A 398 71.52 -71.66 -7.77
CA LEU A 398 71.20 -70.50 -8.60
C LEU A 398 70.37 -70.91 -9.83
N VAL A 399 70.76 -71.99 -10.49
CA VAL A 399 70.02 -72.56 -11.64
C VAL A 399 68.62 -72.99 -11.22
N LYS A 400 68.51 -73.64 -10.06
CA LYS A 400 67.21 -74.05 -9.50
C LYS A 400 66.32 -72.85 -9.20
N ALA A 401 66.86 -71.78 -8.61
CA ALA A 401 66.09 -70.57 -8.31
C ALA A 401 65.57 -69.86 -9.57
N VAL A 402 66.38 -69.78 -10.63
CA VAL A 402 65.98 -69.20 -11.93
C VAL A 402 64.88 -70.02 -12.59
N GLN A 403 64.95 -71.36 -12.54
CA GLN A 403 63.92 -72.24 -13.11
C GLN A 403 62.58 -72.17 -12.37
N GLU A 404 62.59 -71.99 -11.05
CA GLU A 404 61.38 -71.95 -10.22
C GLU A 404 60.63 -70.61 -10.33
N GLY A 405 61.31 -69.53 -10.73
CA GLY A 405 60.73 -68.21 -10.97
C GLY A 405 60.43 -67.40 -9.70
N PRO A 406 59.81 -66.22 -9.84
CA PRO A 406 59.51 -65.32 -8.72
C PRO A 406 58.47 -65.91 -7.75
N GLY A 407 58.89 -66.11 -6.49
CA GLY A 407 58.10 -66.74 -5.43
C GLY A 407 58.37 -68.24 -5.32
N GLY A 408 59.17 -68.66 -4.37
CA GLY A 408 59.52 -70.08 -4.14
C GLY A 408 58.40 -70.92 -3.52
N GLY A 409 57.14 -70.62 -3.84
CA GLY A 409 55.96 -71.31 -3.30
C GLY A 409 55.55 -72.56 -4.08
N CYS A 410 54.64 -73.37 -3.50
CA CYS A 410 54.09 -74.56 -4.18
C CYS A 410 52.76 -74.29 -4.91
N GLY A 411 52.23 -73.06 -4.89
CA GLY A 411 50.97 -72.70 -5.51
C GLY A 411 51.03 -72.64 -7.05
N PRO A 412 49.87 -72.50 -7.73
CA PRO A 412 49.81 -72.22 -9.16
C PRO A 412 50.41 -70.83 -9.46
N VAL A 413 51.10 -70.71 -10.59
CA VAL A 413 51.72 -69.45 -11.04
C VAL A 413 50.64 -68.49 -11.48
N PHE A 414 50.57 -67.29 -10.88
CA PHE A 414 49.64 -66.26 -11.31
C PHE A 414 50.24 -65.47 -12.49
N VAL A 415 49.89 -65.88 -13.70
CA VAL A 415 50.28 -65.19 -14.94
C VAL A 415 49.83 -63.73 -14.97
N ASP A 416 48.69 -63.41 -14.35
CA ASP A 416 48.12 -62.05 -14.34
C ASP A 416 48.74 -61.11 -13.29
N ARG A 417 49.61 -61.61 -12.39
CA ARG A 417 50.31 -60.82 -11.35
C ARG A 417 51.82 -61.00 -11.41
N GLY A 418 52.41 -60.77 -12.57
CA GLY A 418 53.87 -60.78 -12.74
C GLY A 418 54.51 -62.15 -12.52
N GLY A 419 53.76 -63.25 -12.69
CA GLY A 419 54.28 -64.60 -12.53
C GLY A 419 54.55 -65.01 -11.08
N LEU A 420 54.07 -64.24 -10.09
CA LEU A 420 54.26 -64.54 -8.68
C LEU A 420 53.65 -65.91 -8.35
N ARG A 421 54.45 -66.78 -7.74
CA ARG A 421 54.02 -68.10 -7.26
C ARG A 421 53.87 -68.08 -5.74
N PRO A 422 52.63 -67.98 -5.22
CA PRO A 422 52.40 -67.87 -3.79
C PRO A 422 52.82 -69.13 -3.03
N SER A 423 53.23 -68.94 -1.78
CA SER A 423 53.58 -70.03 -0.87
C SER A 423 52.37 -70.84 -0.38
N TYR A 424 51.14 -70.34 -0.55
CA TYR A 424 49.92 -71.04 -0.17
C TYR A 424 49.39 -71.92 -1.30
N GLN A 425 49.16 -73.21 -1.02
CA GLN A 425 48.34 -74.07 -1.87
C GLN A 425 46.88 -73.65 -1.70
N ALA A 426 46.22 -73.24 -2.77
CA ALA A 426 44.78 -72.89 -2.74
C ALA A 426 43.86 -74.12 -2.66
N ASN A 427 44.42 -75.33 -2.76
CA ASN A 427 43.70 -76.60 -2.71
C ASN A 427 44.34 -77.51 -1.67
N ASP A 428 43.53 -78.06 -0.76
CA ASP A 428 43.91 -79.28 -0.05
C ASP A 428 44.08 -80.41 -1.09
N ILE A 429 44.84 -81.46 -0.72
CA ILE A 429 45.04 -82.73 -1.47
C ILE A 429 43.76 -83.39 -2.03
N THR A 430 42.58 -82.94 -1.60
CA THR A 430 41.24 -83.38 -2.02
C THR A 430 40.59 -82.51 -3.11
N GLY A 431 41.22 -81.40 -3.52
CA GLY A 431 40.73 -80.53 -4.60
C GLY A 431 39.55 -79.63 -4.21
N VAL A 432 39.26 -79.48 -2.91
CA VAL A 432 38.19 -78.59 -2.42
C VAL A 432 38.72 -77.17 -2.26
N GLN A 433 38.07 -76.21 -2.92
CA GLN A 433 38.39 -74.78 -2.84
C GLN A 433 38.15 -74.29 -1.41
N LEU A 434 39.18 -73.72 -0.76
CA LEU A 434 39.03 -73.10 0.56
C LEU A 434 37.87 -72.09 0.54
N PRO A 435 37.04 -72.02 1.59
CA PRO A 435 35.95 -71.05 1.66
C PRO A 435 36.50 -69.66 1.38
N PHE A 436 36.02 -69.06 0.28
CA PHE A 436 36.33 -67.68 -0.05
C PHE A 436 36.03 -66.84 1.19
N TYR A 437 37.01 -66.10 1.71
CA TYR A 437 36.75 -65.02 2.66
C TYR A 437 35.98 -63.94 1.91
N ASN A 438 34.68 -64.18 1.74
CA ASN A 438 33.76 -63.18 1.29
C ASN A 438 33.72 -62.13 2.40
N SER A 439 34.33 -60.97 2.16
CA SER A 439 34.07 -59.74 2.90
C SER A 439 32.65 -59.21 2.59
N GLN A 440 31.66 -60.11 2.54
CA GLN A 440 30.26 -59.72 2.68
C GLN A 440 30.09 -59.23 4.11
N GLY A 441 30.31 -57.92 4.28
CA GLY A 441 29.93 -57.19 5.47
C GLY A 441 28.57 -57.65 5.93
N SER A 442 28.46 -57.91 7.22
CA SER A 442 27.26 -58.44 7.86
C SER A 442 26.02 -57.77 7.30
N LYS A 443 25.04 -58.56 6.83
CA LYS A 443 23.68 -58.09 6.54
C LYS A 443 22.96 -57.76 7.87
N TYR A 444 23.48 -56.79 8.62
CA TYR A 444 22.75 -56.16 9.70
C TYR A 444 21.87 -55.07 9.09
N SER A 445 20.55 -55.29 9.13
CA SER A 445 19.57 -54.30 8.69
C SER A 445 19.53 -53.13 9.67
N PHE A 446 20.34 -52.11 9.43
CA PHE A 446 20.37 -50.86 10.22
C PHE A 446 19.02 -50.10 10.21
N GLN A 447 18.07 -50.47 9.35
CA GLN A 447 16.74 -49.86 9.33
C GLN A 447 15.82 -50.30 10.48
N LYS A 448 16.10 -51.42 11.18
CA LYS A 448 15.25 -51.87 12.30
C LYS A 448 15.58 -51.25 13.67
N SER A 449 16.67 -50.50 13.81
CA SER A 449 17.10 -49.94 15.10
C SER A 449 16.83 -48.44 15.29
N LYS A 450 16.32 -47.72 14.29
CA LYS A 450 16.07 -46.27 14.40
C LYS A 450 14.91 -45.88 15.35
N GLY A 451 14.06 -46.83 15.74
CA GLY A 451 12.96 -46.57 16.69
C GLY A 451 13.32 -46.78 18.17
N ARG A 452 14.55 -47.18 18.51
CA ARG A 452 14.91 -47.62 19.87
C ARG A 452 15.96 -46.75 20.58
N LEU A 453 16.50 -45.75 19.90
CA LEU A 453 17.35 -44.72 20.50
C LEU A 453 16.61 -43.41 20.31
N GLY A 454 15.85 -43.00 21.33
CA GLY A 454 14.97 -41.82 21.32
C GLY A 454 15.70 -40.50 21.10
N PHE A 455 16.18 -40.27 19.89
CA PHE A 455 16.55 -38.96 19.40
C PHE A 455 15.36 -38.41 18.62
N THR A 456 14.58 -37.60 19.31
CA THR A 456 13.65 -36.64 18.73
C THR A 456 14.44 -35.59 17.96
N TRP A 457 14.13 -35.42 16.68
CA TRP A 457 14.33 -34.15 15.96
C TRP A 457 12.99 -33.43 15.88
#